data_AF-A0A7S9D689-F1
#
_entry.id   AF-A0A7S9D689-F1
#
_cell.length_a   1.000
_cell.length_b   1.000
_cell.length_c   1.000
_cell.angle_alpha   90.00
_cell.angle_beta   90.00
_cell.angle_gamma   90.00
#
_symmetry.space_group_name_H-M   'P 1'
#
loop_
_entity.id
_entity.type
_entity.pdbx_description
1 polymer ?
#
loop_
_entity_poly.entity_id
_entity_poly.type
_entity_poly.pdbx_seq_one_letter_code
_entity_poly.pdbx_strand_id
1 'polypeptide(L)'
;MSIDDDVALLERVPTLRLLGDASLRMLAIGSEQRDFVRGDVLFNLGDDADAGFVVQRGAFRVDDGAGAEMIAGPGTLIGELALVVPMKRPSGAIALEHSTVIRVARSLFQRVLESDPAAAVRLRDEFAVRSSQIASDILMAGAKLST
;
A
#
# COMPACT_ATOMS: atom_id res chain seq x y z
N MET A 1 12.12 -17.38 -4.56
CA MET A 1 11.58 -17.13 -3.21
C MET A 1 10.39 -18.05 -3.01
N SER A 2 10.07 -18.46 -1.78
CA SER A 2 8.88 -19.30 -1.54
C SER A 2 7.63 -18.42 -1.46
N ILE A 3 6.47 -18.97 -1.84
CA ILE A 3 5.16 -18.36 -1.58
C ILE A 3 5.00 -18.08 -0.07
N ASP A 4 5.58 -18.91 0.79
CA ASP A 4 5.52 -18.70 2.24
C ASP A 4 6.30 -17.44 2.70
N ASP A 5 7.39 -17.09 2.01
CA ASP A 5 8.14 -15.85 2.29
C ASP A 5 7.30 -14.63 1.91
N ASP A 6 6.62 -14.69 0.76
CA ASP A 6 5.73 -13.63 0.30
C ASP A 6 4.53 -13.47 1.23
N VAL A 7 3.90 -14.56 1.66
CA VAL A 7 2.81 -14.53 2.65
C VAL A 7 3.27 -13.89 3.95
N ALA A 8 4.43 -14.29 4.47
CA ALA A 8 4.99 -13.71 5.70
C ALA A 8 5.28 -12.21 5.54
N LEU A 9 5.73 -11.76 4.37
CA LEU A 9 5.91 -10.34 4.09
C LEU A 9 4.58 -9.59 4.05
N LEU A 10 3.57 -10.11 3.33
CA LEU A 10 2.25 -9.49 3.24
C LEU A 10 1.56 -9.42 4.61
N GLU A 11 1.75 -10.41 5.47
CA GLU A 11 1.23 -10.44 6.84
C GLU A 11 1.82 -9.31 7.73
N ARG A 12 3.03 -8.83 7.43
CA ARG A 12 3.63 -7.70 8.15
C ARG A 12 3.02 -6.35 7.78
N VAL A 13 2.31 -6.27 6.65
CA VAL A 13 1.64 -5.05 6.22
C VAL A 13 0.33 -4.87 7.02
N PRO A 14 0.16 -3.78 7.79
CA PRO A 14 -0.98 -3.62 8.70
C PRO A 14 -2.36 -3.76 8.07
N THR A 15 -2.48 -3.39 6.80
CA THR A 15 -3.74 -3.44 6.04
C THR A 15 -4.00 -4.81 5.45
N LEU A 16 -2.96 -5.50 4.96
CA LEU A 16 -3.11 -6.82 4.33
C LEU A 16 -3.27 -7.93 5.37
N ARG A 17 -2.68 -7.79 6.56
CA ARG A 17 -2.83 -8.79 7.64
C ARG A 17 -4.30 -9.04 8.05
N LEU A 18 -5.18 -8.06 7.80
CA LEU A 18 -6.61 -8.18 8.09
C LEU A 18 -7.32 -9.20 7.19
N LEU A 19 -6.72 -9.55 6.05
CA LEU A 19 -7.32 -10.48 5.10
C LEU A 19 -7.28 -11.93 5.58
N GLY A 20 -6.35 -12.28 6.47
CA GLY A 20 -6.15 -13.65 6.95
C GLY A 20 -5.35 -14.52 5.98
N ASP A 21 -4.83 -15.65 6.47
CA ASP A 21 -3.83 -16.50 5.78
C ASP A 21 -4.29 -16.96 4.38
N ALA A 22 -5.53 -17.46 4.25
CA ALA A 22 -6.04 -17.95 2.97
C ALA A 22 -6.05 -16.84 1.88
N SER A 23 -6.54 -15.65 2.25
CA SER A 23 -6.59 -14.49 1.35
C SER A 23 -5.20 -13.94 1.04
N LEU A 24 -4.29 -13.94 2.03
CA LEU A 24 -2.88 -13.57 1.82
C LEU A 24 -2.17 -14.53 0.86
N ARG A 25 -2.42 -15.84 0.95
CA ARG A 25 -1.90 -16.84 0.00
C ARG A 25 -2.40 -16.58 -1.41
N MET A 26 -3.69 -16.26 -1.58
CA MET A 26 -4.23 -15.91 -2.91
C MET A 26 -3.57 -14.66 -3.48
N LEU A 27 -3.33 -13.64 -2.64
CA LEU A 27 -2.59 -12.45 -3.07
C LEU A 27 -1.15 -12.80 -3.44
N ALA A 28 -0.43 -13.55 -2.63
CA ALA A 28 0.96 -13.95 -2.90
C ALA A 28 1.07 -14.70 -4.25
N ILE A 29 0.16 -15.65 -4.51
CA ILE A 29 0.14 -16.43 -5.75
C ILE A 29 -0.19 -15.57 -6.98
N GLY A 30 -1.13 -14.63 -6.84
CA GLY A 30 -1.60 -13.83 -7.97
C GLY A 30 -0.80 -12.54 -8.22
N SER A 31 0.11 -12.18 -7.33
CA SER A 31 0.89 -10.94 -7.42
C SER A 31 2.15 -11.12 -8.26
N GLU A 32 2.70 -10.00 -8.71
CA GLU A 32 3.88 -9.98 -9.57
C GLU A 32 5.06 -9.38 -8.82
N GLN A 33 6.20 -10.05 -8.80
CA GLN A 33 7.44 -9.44 -8.34
C GLN A 33 7.98 -8.49 -9.41
N ARG A 34 8.43 -7.31 -9.00
CA ARG A 34 9.11 -6.36 -9.88
C ARG A 34 10.40 -5.85 -9.23
N ASP A 35 11.47 -5.87 -10.01
CA ASP A 35 12.79 -5.38 -9.62
C ASP A 35 13.08 -4.01 -10.24
N PHE A 36 13.82 -3.19 -9.48
CA PHE A 36 14.17 -1.82 -9.81
C PHE A 36 15.64 -1.57 -9.44
N VAL A 37 16.32 -0.75 -10.23
CA VAL A 37 17.63 -0.18 -9.88
C VAL A 37 17.49 1.26 -9.39
N ARG A 38 18.56 1.80 -8.80
CA ARG A 38 18.57 3.20 -8.32
C ARG A 38 18.15 4.15 -9.45
N GLY A 39 17.19 5.01 -9.15
CA GLY A 39 16.68 6.01 -10.08
C GLY A 39 15.51 5.54 -10.94
N ASP A 40 15.17 4.25 -10.94
CA ASP A 40 13.99 3.77 -11.66
C ASP A 40 12.71 4.31 -11.03
N VAL A 41 11.77 4.68 -11.90
CA VAL A 41 10.44 5.15 -11.49
C VAL A 41 9.53 3.96 -11.27
N LEU A 42 8.95 3.85 -10.08
CA LEU A 42 7.91 2.88 -9.76
C LEU A 42 6.57 3.30 -10.40
N PHE A 43 6.21 4.58 -10.25
CA PHE A 43 5.12 5.27 -10.95
C PHE A 43 5.32 6.79 -10.86
N ASN A 44 4.69 7.54 -11.76
CA ASN A 44 4.70 9.00 -11.73
C ASN A 44 3.47 9.57 -11.02
N LEU A 45 3.61 10.80 -10.54
CA LEU A 45 2.48 11.61 -10.09
C LEU A 45 1.49 11.78 -11.26
N GLY A 46 0.20 11.59 -10.98
CA GLY A 46 -0.86 11.71 -11.97
C GLY A 46 -1.13 10.48 -12.83
N ASP A 47 -0.31 9.43 -12.75
CA ASP A 47 -0.56 8.14 -13.42
C ASP A 47 -1.87 7.51 -12.92
N ASP A 48 -2.50 6.67 -13.75
CA ASP A 48 -3.62 5.83 -13.28
C ASP A 48 -3.15 4.84 -12.21
N ALA A 49 -3.84 4.82 -11.07
CA ALA A 49 -3.47 3.96 -9.96
C ALA A 49 -4.28 2.65 -10.02
N ASP A 50 -3.66 1.61 -10.59
CA ASP A 50 -4.28 0.29 -10.81
C ASP A 50 -3.75 -0.82 -9.88
N ALA A 51 -2.80 -0.49 -9.01
CA ALA A 51 -2.11 -1.45 -8.14
C ALA A 51 -1.51 -0.80 -6.88
N GLY A 52 -1.34 -1.62 -5.84
CA GLY A 52 -0.50 -1.34 -4.68
C GLY A 52 0.84 -2.07 -4.78
N PHE A 53 1.85 -1.58 -4.07
CA PHE A 53 3.20 -2.17 -4.10
C PHE A 53 3.71 -2.38 -2.69
N VAL A 54 3.96 -3.63 -2.31
CA VAL A 54 4.62 -3.96 -1.04
C VAL A 54 6.12 -4.00 -1.28
N VAL A 55 6.87 -3.15 -0.58
CA VAL A 55 8.33 -3.16 -0.68
C VAL A 55 8.87 -4.44 -0.03
N GLN A 56 9.52 -5.28 -0.80
CA GLN A 56 10.16 -6.51 -0.32
C GLN A 56 11.60 -6.25 0.08
N ARG A 57 12.32 -5.47 -0.72
CA ARG A 57 13.72 -5.11 -0.50
C ARG A 57 14.01 -3.70 -0.98
N GLY A 58 15.00 -3.06 -0.37
CA GLY A 58 15.49 -1.74 -0.75
C GLY A 58 14.60 -0.63 -0.22
N ALA A 59 14.61 0.52 -0.89
CA ALA A 59 13.84 1.69 -0.50
C ALA A 59 13.33 2.48 -1.70
N PHE A 60 12.19 3.13 -1.51
CA PHE A 60 11.61 4.07 -2.46
C PHE A 60 11.39 5.42 -1.80
N ARG A 61 11.73 6.50 -2.50
CA ARG A 61 11.27 7.83 -2.16
C ARG A 61 9.89 8.04 -2.75
N VAL A 62 8.95 8.52 -1.95
CA VAL A 62 7.59 8.88 -2.38
C VAL A 62 7.38 10.36 -2.08
N ASP A 63 7.06 11.15 -3.10
CA ASP A 63 6.90 12.60 -2.98
C ASP A 63 5.67 13.11 -3.74
N ASP A 64 4.98 14.11 -3.19
CA ASP A 64 3.76 14.69 -3.77
C ASP A 64 4.01 15.85 -4.76
N GLY A 65 5.28 16.16 -5.06
CA GLY A 65 5.68 17.33 -5.85
C GLY A 65 5.40 18.69 -5.19
N ALA A 66 4.78 18.74 -4.01
CA ALA A 66 4.44 19.93 -3.24
C ALA A 66 5.29 20.09 -1.97
N GLY A 67 6.19 19.14 -1.71
CA GLY A 67 7.20 19.19 -0.65
C GLY A 67 7.00 18.17 0.47
N ALA A 68 5.91 17.39 0.45
CA ALA A 68 5.78 16.24 1.34
C ALA A 68 6.52 15.04 0.74
N GLU A 69 7.40 14.44 1.54
CA GLU A 69 8.21 13.29 1.14
C GLU A 69 8.21 12.24 2.26
N MET A 70 8.22 10.97 1.88
CA MET A 70 8.53 9.87 2.78
C MET A 70 9.42 8.81 2.11
N ILE A 71 10.10 8.02 2.94
CA ILE A 71 10.89 6.88 2.49
C ILE A 71 10.13 5.60 2.85
N ALA A 72 9.82 4.79 1.84
CA ALA A 72 9.17 3.49 1.98
C ALA A 72 10.20 2.37 1.89
N GLY A 73 10.40 1.66 3.01
CA GLY A 73 11.30 0.51 3.12
C GLY A 73 10.54 -0.83 3.22
N PRO A 74 11.24 -1.96 3.44
CA PRO A 74 10.64 -3.29 3.43
C PRO A 74 9.45 -3.43 4.38
N GLY A 75 8.37 -4.07 3.91
CA GLY A 75 7.10 -4.21 4.63
C GLY A 75 6.17 -3.01 4.52
N THR A 76 6.55 -1.97 3.79
CA THR A 76 5.68 -0.80 3.52
C THR A 76 4.82 -1.06 2.29
N LEU A 77 3.52 -0.77 2.39
CA LEU A 77 2.60 -0.77 1.25
C LEU A 77 2.48 0.64 0.67
N ILE A 78 2.97 0.81 -0.55
CA ILE A 78 2.85 2.05 -1.32
C ILE A 78 1.57 1.98 -2.16
N GLY A 79 0.77 3.06 -2.11
CA GLY A 79 -0.46 3.16 -2.90
C GLY A 79 -1.62 2.33 -2.35
N GLU A 80 -1.72 2.17 -1.03
CA GLU A 80 -2.81 1.46 -0.36
C GLU A 80 -4.21 1.87 -0.85
N LEU A 81 -4.47 3.17 -0.97
CA LEU A 81 -5.76 3.69 -1.42
C LEU A 81 -6.12 3.26 -2.85
N ALA A 82 -5.13 3.06 -3.72
CA ALA A 82 -5.35 2.64 -5.11
C ALA A 82 -5.97 1.23 -5.21
N LEU A 83 -5.78 0.39 -4.19
CA LEU A 83 -6.41 -0.93 -4.10
C LEU A 83 -7.92 -0.83 -3.84
N VAL A 84 -8.39 0.27 -3.25
CA VAL A 84 -9.77 0.42 -2.78
C VAL A 84 -10.57 1.36 -3.68
N VAL A 85 -10.01 2.51 -4.06
CA VAL A 85 -10.72 3.58 -4.80
C VAL A 85 -10.00 3.90 -6.12
N PRO A 86 -10.70 3.96 -7.27
CA PRO A 86 -10.07 4.36 -8.53
C PRO A 86 -9.58 5.80 -8.40
N MET A 87 -8.31 6.04 -8.69
CA MET A 87 -7.71 7.36 -8.49
C MET A 87 -6.50 7.56 -9.41
N LYS A 88 -6.08 8.83 -9.53
CA LYS A 88 -4.75 9.18 -10.04
C LYS A 88 -3.73 9.14 -8.88
N ARG A 89 -2.47 8.84 -9.19
CA ARG A 89 -1.39 8.85 -8.19
C ARG A 89 -1.23 10.26 -7.61
N PRO A 90 -1.40 10.45 -6.28
CA PRO A 90 -1.22 11.75 -5.65
C PRO A 90 0.26 12.12 -5.46
N SER A 91 1.15 11.15 -5.68
CA SER A 91 2.60 11.25 -5.51
C SER A 91 3.33 10.44 -6.57
N GLY A 92 4.60 10.75 -6.81
CA GLY A 92 5.53 9.91 -7.55
C GLY A 92 6.31 8.98 -6.62
N ALA A 93 6.87 7.90 -7.16
CA ALA A 93 7.73 7.01 -6.40
C ALA A 93 8.96 6.57 -7.22
N ILE A 94 10.16 6.70 -6.64
CA ILE A 94 11.45 6.42 -7.29
C ILE A 94 12.30 5.53 -6.39
N ALA A 95 12.94 4.51 -6.97
CA ALA A 95 13.85 3.61 -6.27
C ALA A 95 15.13 4.34 -5.84
N LEU A 96 15.49 4.22 -4.56
CA LEU A 96 16.71 4.82 -4.00
C LEU A 96 17.92 3.89 -4.05
N GLU A 97 17.71 2.61 -4.34
CA GLU A 97 18.73 1.58 -4.43
C GLU A 97 18.20 0.40 -5.25
N HIS A 98 18.93 -0.72 -5.28
CA HIS A 98 18.38 -1.96 -5.82
C HIS A 98 17.20 -2.42 -4.94
N SER A 99 16.00 -2.35 -5.51
CA SER A 99 14.76 -2.55 -4.79
C SER A 99 13.88 -3.57 -5.49
N THR A 100 13.08 -4.27 -4.70
CA THR A 100 12.13 -5.27 -5.19
C THR A 100 10.79 -5.03 -4.51
N VAL A 101 9.70 -5.13 -5.27
CA VAL A 101 8.34 -5.01 -4.76
C VAL A 101 7.48 -6.20 -5.18
N ILE A 102 6.47 -6.50 -4.37
CA ILE A 102 5.32 -7.31 -4.77
C ILE A 102 4.24 -6.35 -5.26
N ARG A 103 3.92 -6.40 -6.55
CA ARG A 103 2.82 -5.65 -7.17
C ARG A 103 1.52 -6.42 -6.99
N VAL A 104 0.60 -5.82 -6.25
CA VAL A 104 -0.75 -6.32 -6.05
C VAL A 104 -1.69 -5.52 -6.96
N ALA A 105 -2.18 -6.16 -8.03
CA ALA A 105 -3.17 -5.54 -8.90
C ALA A 105 -4.49 -5.28 -8.14
N ARG A 106 -5.10 -4.11 -8.35
CA ARG A 106 -6.41 -3.77 -7.76
C ARG A 106 -7.46 -4.83 -8.07
N SER A 107 -7.51 -5.31 -9.31
CA SER A 107 -8.46 -6.35 -9.73
C SER A 107 -8.24 -7.69 -9.02
N LEU A 108 -7.00 -8.04 -8.68
CA LEU A 108 -6.71 -9.21 -7.85
C LEU A 108 -7.20 -8.97 -6.41
N PHE A 109 -6.87 -7.82 -5.84
CA PHE A 109 -7.28 -7.47 -4.48
C PHE A 109 -8.80 -7.49 -4.32
N GLN A 110 -9.54 -6.89 -5.26
CA GLN A 110 -11.00 -6.91 -5.27
C GLN A 110 -11.57 -8.33 -5.37
N ARG A 111 -11.03 -9.19 -6.25
CA ARG A 111 -11.45 -10.60 -6.34
C ARG A 111 -11.22 -11.38 -5.05
N VAL A 112 -10.11 -11.12 -4.35
CA VAL A 112 -9.85 -11.74 -3.03
C VAL A 112 -10.90 -11.30 -2.03
N LEU A 113 -11.26 -10.01 -1.98
CA LEU A 113 -12.31 -9.50 -1.10
C LEU A 113 -13.70 -10.05 -1.44
N GLU A 114 -14.00 -10.23 -2.72
CA GLU A 114 -15.26 -10.86 -3.17
C GLU A 114 -15.34 -12.33 -2.74
N SER A 115 -14.21 -13.03 -2.70
CA SER A 115 -14.14 -14.43 -2.24
C SER A 115 -14.14 -14.60 -0.72
N ASP A 116 -13.78 -13.54 0.04
CA ASP A 116 -13.81 -13.52 1.50
C ASP A 116 -14.52 -12.25 2.02
N PRO A 117 -15.87 -12.25 2.09
CA PRO A 117 -16.63 -11.11 2.58
C PRO A 117 -16.29 -10.71 4.02
N ALA A 118 -15.83 -11.65 4.85
CA ALA A 118 -15.43 -11.36 6.23
C ALA A 118 -14.13 -10.54 6.26
N ALA A 119 -13.17 -10.83 5.38
CA ALA A 119 -11.99 -9.98 5.19
C ALA A 119 -12.35 -8.58 4.73
N ALA A 120 -13.29 -8.46 3.78
CA ALA A 120 -13.76 -7.16 3.30
C ALA A 120 -14.36 -6.30 4.42
N VAL A 121 -15.17 -6.90 5.30
CA VAL A 121 -15.72 -6.22 6.48
C VAL A 121 -14.61 -5.76 7.43
N ARG A 122 -13.67 -6.63 7.79
CA ARG A 122 -12.54 -6.27 8.68
C ARG A 122 -11.73 -5.10 8.11
N LEU A 123 -11.45 -5.14 6.81
CA LEU A 123 -10.71 -4.09 6.13
C LEU A 123 -11.46 -2.75 6.13
N ARG A 124 -12.76 -2.78 5.81
CA ARG A 124 -13.63 -1.60 5.82
C ARG A 124 -13.67 -0.97 7.21
N ASP A 125 -13.85 -1.78 8.24
CA ASP A 125 -13.98 -1.30 9.61
C ASP A 125 -12.66 -0.66 10.09
N GLU A 126 -11.51 -1.24 9.74
CA GLU A 126 -10.19 -0.62 10.00
C GLU A 126 -10.06 0.75 9.30
N PHE A 127 -10.42 0.86 8.03
CA PHE A 127 -10.36 2.14 7.31
C PHE A 127 -11.27 3.20 7.93
N ALA A 128 -12.47 2.80 8.38
CA ALA A 128 -13.39 3.70 9.08
C ALA A 128 -12.79 4.23 10.39
N VAL A 129 -12.15 3.35 11.18
CA VAL A 129 -11.46 3.72 12.41
C VAL A 129 -10.30 4.69 12.13
N ARG A 130 -9.41 4.36 11.18
CA ARG A 130 -8.26 5.23 10.85
C ARG A 130 -8.69 6.60 10.33
N SER A 131 -9.69 6.65 9.46
CA SER A 131 -10.19 7.91 8.89
C SER A 131 -10.77 8.80 9.98
N SER A 132 -11.51 8.23 10.93
CA SER A 132 -12.08 8.96 12.07
C SER A 132 -11.00 9.51 13.00
N GLN A 133 -9.94 8.73 13.24
CA GLN A 133 -8.80 9.17 14.05
C GLN A 133 -8.05 10.34 13.40
N ILE A 134 -7.73 10.23 12.10
CA ILE A 134 -7.05 11.30 11.35
C ILE A 134 -7.88 12.59 11.36
N ALA A 135 -9.19 12.50 11.14
CA ALA A 135 -10.08 13.66 11.20
C ALA A 135 -10.06 14.31 12.60
N SER A 136 -10.07 13.50 13.67
CA SER A 136 -9.97 14.00 15.05
C SER A 136 -8.63 14.70 15.31
N ASP A 137 -7.52 14.12 14.88
CA ASP A 137 -6.18 14.68 15.08
C ASP A 137 -6.01 16.03 14.37
N ILE A 138 -6.54 16.16 13.14
CA ILE A 138 -6.52 17.42 12.39
C ILE A 138 -7.33 18.51 13.12
N LEU A 139 -8.53 18.18 13.62
CA LEU A 139 -9.35 19.12 14.38
C LEU A 139 -8.63 19.58 15.67
N MET A 140 -7.97 18.66 16.37
CA MET A 140 -7.22 18.97 17.59
C MET A 140 -5.97 19.81 17.30
N ALA A 141 -5.28 19.58 16.19
CA ALA A 141 -4.14 20.39 15.75
C ALA A 141 -4.58 21.82 15.39
N GLY A 142 -5.69 21.97 14.65
CA GLY A 142 -6.25 23.27 14.32
C GLY A 142 -6.65 24.10 15.54
N ALA A 143 -7.22 23.47 16.57
CA ALA A 143 -7.57 24.13 17.84
C ALA A 143 -6.34 24.66 18.59
N LYS A 144 -5.21 23.94 18.55
CA LYS A 144 -3.96 24.36 19.21
C LYS A 144 -3.24 25.49 18.49
N LEU A 145 -3.45 25.65 17.19
CA LEU A 145 -2.84 26.72 16.38
C LEU A 145 -3.62 28.04 16.44
N SER A 146 -4.86 28.02 16.95
CA SER A 146 -5.72 29.20 17.10
C SER A 146 -5.71 29.81 18.51
N THR A 147 -4.78 29.35 19.38
CA THR A 147 -4.51 29.89 20.72
C THR A 147 -3.09 30.43 20.78
#